data_AF-A0AAU8CDQ3-F1
#
_entry.id   AF-A0AAU8CDQ3-F1
#
_cell.length_a   1.000
_cell.length_b   1.000
_cell.length_c   1.000
_cell.angle_alpha   90.00
_cell.angle_beta   90.00
_cell.angle_gamma   90.00
#
_symmetry.space_group_name_H-M   'P 1'
#
loop_
_entity.id
_entity.type
_entity.pdbx_description
1 polymer ?
#
loop_
_entity_poly.entity_id
_entity_poly.type
_entity_poly.pdbx_seq_one_letter_code
_entity_poly.pdbx_strand_id
1 'polypeptide(L)' 'MPRCDHCDAHVSENFARVFADEDGRLHACPNCAANVGIAEVSKDRARRA' A
#
# COMPACT_ATOMS: atom_id res chain seq x y z
N MET A 1 -15.82 -0.18 -8.16
CA MET A 1 -15.43 -0.42 -6.74
C MET A 1 -13.93 -0.20 -6.63
N PRO A 2 -13.43 0.66 -5.71
CA PRO A 2 -12.06 1.15 -5.77
C PRO A 2 -11.02 0.05 -5.49
N ARG A 3 -9.84 0.22 -6.08
CA ARG A 3 -8.71 -0.72 -6.04
C ARG A 3 -7.42 0.01 -5.71
N CYS A 4 -6.47 -0.71 -5.14
CA CYS A 4 -5.12 -0.25 -4.87
C CYS A 4 -4.30 -0.21 -6.16
N ASP A 5 -3.64 0.90 -6.47
CA ASP A 5 -2.81 0.99 -7.69
C ASP A 5 -1.51 0.18 -7.57
N HIS A 6 -1.10 -0.17 -6.35
CA HIS A 6 0.12 -0.95 -6.11
C HIS A 6 -0.07 -2.46 -6.23
N CYS A 7 -1.16 -3.00 -5.69
CA CYS A 7 -1.36 -4.45 -5.60
C CYS A 7 -2.68 -4.93 -6.21
N ASP A 8 -3.45 -4.02 -6.81
CA ASP A 8 -4.77 -4.27 -7.39
C ASP A 8 -5.79 -4.84 -6.38
N ALA A 9 -5.52 -4.84 -5.08
CA ALA A 9 -6.47 -5.31 -4.07
C ALA A 9 -7.69 -4.37 -4.00
N HIS A 10 -8.87 -4.96 -3.79
CA HIS A 10 -10.08 -4.19 -3.53
C HIS A 10 -9.96 -3.39 -2.21
N VAL A 11 -10.43 -2.14 -2.22
CA VAL A 11 -10.55 -1.28 -1.05
C VAL A 11 -11.96 -0.72 -0.91
N SER A 12 -12.36 -0.37 0.32
CA SER A 12 -13.67 0.23 0.55
C SER A 12 -13.75 1.65 -0.03
N GLU A 13 -14.96 2.07 -0.41
CA GLU A 13 -15.19 3.45 -0.90
C GLU A 13 -14.86 4.50 0.15
N ASN A 14 -15.12 4.21 1.43
CA ASN A 14 -14.78 5.09 2.53
C ASN A 14 -13.25 5.26 2.67
N PHE A 15 -12.49 4.19 2.41
CA PHE A 15 -11.03 4.29 2.39
C PHE A 15 -10.56 5.15 1.22
N ALA A 16 -11.07 4.89 0.02
CA ALA A 16 -10.72 5.67 -1.17
C ALA A 16 -11.05 7.16 -1.01
N ARG A 17 -12.17 7.51 -0.38
CA ARG A 17 -12.55 8.91 -0.12
C ARG A 17 -11.52 9.69 0.70
N VAL A 18 -10.83 9.03 1.63
CA VAL A 18 -9.92 9.70 2.57
C VAL A 18 -8.47 9.65 2.09
N PHE A 19 -8.07 8.57 1.43
CA PHE A 19 -6.67 8.27 1.13
C PHE A 19 -6.31 8.35 -0.35
N ALA A 20 -7.29 8.52 -1.24
CA ALA A 20 -6.98 8.81 -2.63
C ALA A 20 -6.42 10.24 -2.78
N ASP A 21 -5.53 10.43 -3.74
CA ASP A 21 -5.01 11.75 -4.08
C ASP A 21 -6.01 12.58 -4.91
N GLU A 22 -5.57 13.76 -5.38
CA GLU A 22 -6.39 14.68 -6.19
C GLU A 22 -6.85 14.06 -7.53
N ASP A 23 -6.11 13.09 -8.06
CA ASP A 23 -6.47 12.33 -9.27
C ASP A 23 -7.35 11.11 -8.94
N GLY A 24 -7.64 10.86 -7.67
CA GLY A 24 -8.35 9.68 -7.20
C GLY A 24 -7.49 8.42 -7.13
N ARG A 25 -6.15 8.53 -7.17
CA ARG A 25 -5.24 7.39 -7.12
C ARG A 25 -4.97 6.92 -5.71
N LEU A 26 -4.86 5.60 -5.56
CA LEU A 26 -4.68 4.93 -4.29
C LEU A 26 -3.36 4.17 -4.28
N HIS A 27 -2.27 4.92 -4.05
CA HIS A 27 -0.89 4.42 -4.12
C HIS A 27 -0.60 3.27 -3.16
N ALA A 28 -1.34 3.15 -2.05
CA ALA A 28 -1.24 2.02 -1.13
C ALA A 28 -2.56 1.77 -0.39
N CYS A 29 -2.99 0.51 -0.33
CA CYS A 29 -4.09 0.06 0.54
C CYS A 29 -3.61 -0.21 1.98
N PRO A 30 -4.50 -0.47 2.95
CA PRO A 30 -4.10 -0.77 4.33
C PRO A 30 -3.07 -1.90 4.45
N ASN A 31 -3.19 -2.95 3.62
CA ASN A 31 -2.24 -4.05 3.61
C ASN A 31 -0.87 -3.63 3.04
N CYS A 32 -0.85 -2.79 2.00
CA CYS A 32 0.42 -2.31 1.45
C CYS A 32 1.11 -1.35 2.41
N ALA A 33 0.35 -0.41 2.97
CA ALA A 33 0.84 0.59 3.93
C ALA A 33 1.38 -0.07 5.21
N ALA A 34 0.72 -1.11 5.72
CA ALA A 34 1.20 -1.86 6.89
C ALA A 34 2.55 -2.56 6.66
N ASN A 35 2.89 -2.85 5.41
CA ASN A 35 4.11 -3.55 5.03
C ASN A 35 5.22 -2.62 4.50
N VAL A 36 4.97 -1.30 4.43
CA VAL A 36 6.01 -0.30 4.13
C VAL A 36 7.11 -0.41 5.20
N GLY A 37 8.38 -0.50 4.78
CA GLY A 37 9.51 -0.70 5.69
C GLY A 37 9.89 -2.17 5.91
N ILE A 38 8.95 -3.11 5.78
CA ILE A 38 9.24 -4.54 6.00
C ILE A 38 10.13 -5.06 4.89
N ALA A 39 9.90 -4.63 3.65
CA ALA A 39 10.70 -5.03 2.50
C ALA A 39 12.16 -4.57 2.63
N GLU A 40 12.42 -3.32 3.04
CA GLU A 40 13.79 -2.83 3.25
C GLU A 40 14.48 -3.56 4.41
N VAL A 41 13.80 -3.70 5.55
CA VAL A 41 14.37 -4.38 6.74
C VAL A 41 14.65 -5.85 6.46
N SER A 42 13.78 -6.54 5.73
CA SER A 42 13.99 -7.94 5.34
C SER A 42 15.22 -8.11 4.44
N LYS A 43 15.41 -7.18 3.48
CA LYS A 43 16.61 -7.16 2.62
C LYS A 43 17.88 -6.87 3.41
N ASP A 44 17.85 -5.94 4.36
CA ASP A 44 19.00 -5.62 5.22
C ASP A 44 19.39 -6.83 6.10
N ARG A 45 18.41 -7.50 6.72
CA ARG A 45 18.66 -8.74 7.50
C ARG A 45 19.30 -9.84 6.66
N ALA A 46 18.78 -10.07 5.44
CA ALA A 46 19.33 -11.08 4.54
C ALA A 46 20.77 -10.79 4.09
N ARG A 47 21.18 -9.51 4.02
CA ARG A 47 22.57 -9.12 3.70
C ARG A 47 23.54 -9.27 4.87
N ARG A 48 23.04 -9.29 6.10
CA ARG A 48 23.84 -9.40 7.34
C ARG A 48 23.94 -10.83 7.87
N ALA A 49 23.20 -11.77 7.27
CA ALA A 49 23.26 -13.21 7.56
C ALA A 49 24.37 -13.86 6.72
#